data_AF-A0A2A5DQM1-F1
#
_entry.id   AF-A0A2A5DQM1-F1
#
_cell.length_a   1.000
_cell.length_b   1.000
_cell.length_c   1.000
_cell.angle_alpha   90.00
_cell.angle_beta   90.00
_cell.angle_gamma   90.00
#
_symmetry.space_group_name_H-M   'P 1'
#
loop_
_entity.id
_entity.type
_entity.pdbx_description
1 polymer ?
#
loop_
_entity_poly.entity_id
_entity_poly.type
_entity_poly.pdbx_seq_one_letter_code
_entity_poly.pdbx_strand_id
1 'polypeptide(L)'
;MATTVVAANAAITATITGLTALRLSDVSESVTVSANTEGYGDTINVGTAVEVTLLDSGAIGDGAGLDFDGVFIINKDDTNFIRLRLADTAAHTVDFRLNAGRFMLFWTRDINVSTTEAAFAAFTNIDTIVAQADTLACDVQIVAFRI
;
A
#
# COMPACT_ATOMS: atom_id res chain seq x y z
N MET A 1 -24.69 -4.76 27.92
CA MET A 1 -25.20 -4.67 26.54
C MET A 1 -24.00 -4.70 25.61
N ALA A 2 -23.90 -5.70 24.75
CA ALA A 2 -22.88 -5.71 23.69
C ALA A 2 -23.39 -4.82 22.55
N THR A 3 -22.68 -3.74 22.25
CA THR A 3 -22.94 -2.93 21.05
C THR A 3 -22.39 -3.68 19.85
N THR A 4 -23.27 -4.09 18.94
CA THR A 4 -22.86 -4.64 17.67
C THR A 4 -22.33 -3.49 16.82
N VAL A 5 -21.04 -3.49 16.53
CA VAL A 5 -20.46 -2.56 15.55
C VAL A 5 -20.92 -3.04 14.17
N VAL A 6 -21.76 -2.26 13.51
CA VAL A 6 -22.14 -2.50 12.11
C VAL A 6 -21.09 -1.81 11.25
N ALA A 7 -20.40 -2.56 10.40
CA ALA A 7 -19.46 -2.00 9.45
C ALA A 7 -20.18 -1.02 8.52
N ALA A 8 -19.65 0.21 8.41
CA ALA A 8 -20.21 1.22 7.53
C ALA A 8 -19.61 1.10 6.13
N ASN A 9 -20.40 1.40 5.10
CA ASN A 9 -19.93 1.51 3.73
C ASN A 9 -18.80 2.56 3.65
N ALA A 10 -17.70 2.24 2.95
CA ALA A 10 -16.62 3.18 2.69
C ALA A 10 -16.67 3.65 1.24
N ALA A 11 -16.74 4.96 1.01
CA ALA A 11 -16.50 5.51 -0.32
C ALA A 11 -15.01 5.80 -0.46
N ILE A 12 -14.32 5.12 -1.38
CA ILE A 12 -12.90 5.33 -1.65
C ILE A 12 -12.79 6.16 -2.91
N THR A 13 -12.28 7.38 -2.78
CA THR A 13 -12.13 8.32 -3.91
C THR A 13 -10.65 8.64 -4.10
N ALA A 14 -10.11 8.35 -5.28
CA ALA A 14 -8.75 8.71 -5.66
C ALA A 14 -8.81 9.80 -6.75
N THR A 15 -8.61 11.05 -6.36
CA THR A 15 -8.60 12.18 -7.30
C THR A 15 -7.18 12.57 -7.64
N ILE A 16 -6.82 12.55 -8.92
CA ILE A 16 -5.52 13.00 -9.42
C ILE A 16 -5.75 14.20 -10.34
N THR A 17 -5.39 15.39 -9.87
CA THR A 17 -5.45 16.62 -10.67
C THR A 17 -4.06 16.95 -11.18
N GLY A 18 -3.88 16.88 -12.50
CA GLY A 18 -2.61 17.18 -13.16
C GLY A 18 -2.75 18.40 -14.08
N LEU A 19 -1.89 19.40 -13.88
CA LEU A 19 -1.74 20.50 -14.82
C LEU A 19 -0.64 20.13 -15.84
N THR A 20 -1.03 19.77 -17.05
CA THR A 20 -0.06 19.69 -18.16
C THR A 20 -0.09 21.03 -18.90
N ALA A 21 1.07 21.52 -19.34
CA ALA A 21 1.29 22.91 -19.78
C ALA A 21 0.39 23.44 -20.93
N LEU A 22 -0.53 22.64 -21.48
CA LEU A 22 -1.48 23.02 -22.52
C LEU A 22 -2.92 22.50 -22.31
N ARG A 23 -3.20 21.73 -21.26
CA ARG A 23 -4.57 21.25 -20.96
C ARG A 23 -4.69 20.81 -19.51
N LEU A 24 -5.77 21.23 -18.85
CA LEU A 24 -6.22 20.61 -17.61
C LEU A 24 -6.74 19.22 -17.96
N SER A 25 -6.03 18.21 -17.47
CA SER A 25 -6.49 16.83 -17.53
C SER A 25 -6.87 16.45 -16.11
N ASP A 26 -8.14 16.62 -15.78
CA ASP A 26 -8.69 16.12 -14.53
C ASP A 26 -8.98 14.63 -14.71
N VAL A 27 -8.25 13.78 -13.99
CA VAL A 27 -8.57 12.36 -13.88
C VAL A 27 -9.14 12.16 -12.48
N SER A 28 -10.47 12.07 -12.41
CA SER A 28 -11.19 11.74 -11.19
C SER A 28 -11.87 10.40 -11.40
N GLU A 29 -11.30 9.38 -10.78
CA GLU A 29 -11.88 8.04 -10.74
C GLU A 29 -12.33 7.75 -9.31
N SER A 30 -13.59 7.40 -9.15
CA SER A 30 -14.17 7.09 -7.85
C SER A 30 -14.71 5.67 -7.87
N VAL A 31 -14.27 4.83 -6.92
CA VAL A 31 -14.81 3.48 -6.74
C VAL A 31 -15.57 3.47 -5.43
N THR A 32 -16.90 3.35 -5.50
CA THR A 32 -17.70 3.18 -4.29
C THR A 32 -17.65 1.72 -3.89
N VAL A 33 -17.13 1.47 -2.69
CA VAL A 33 -17.09 0.14 -2.10
C VAL A 33 -18.35 -0.04 -1.26
N SER A 34 -19.27 -0.89 -1.76
CA SER A 34 -20.59 -1.09 -1.14
C SER A 34 -20.57 -1.88 0.17
N ALA A 35 -19.45 -2.53 0.50
CA ALA A 35 -19.21 -3.15 1.80
C ALA A 35 -17.72 -3.06 2.09
N ASN A 36 -17.32 -2.29 3.10
CA ASN A 36 -15.97 -2.38 3.64
C ASN A 36 -16.05 -3.35 4.82
N THR A 37 -15.43 -4.51 4.69
CA THR A 37 -15.41 -5.51 5.75
C THR A 37 -14.39 -5.13 6.81
N GLU A 38 -13.26 -4.52 6.41
CA GLU A 38 -12.17 -4.17 7.30
C GLU A 38 -11.27 -3.08 6.72
N GLY A 39 -10.79 -2.16 7.57
CA GLY A 39 -9.89 -1.09 7.14
C GLY A 39 -8.84 -0.78 8.19
N TYR A 40 -7.61 -0.52 7.74
CA TYR A 40 -6.48 -0.13 8.57
C TYR A 40 -5.87 1.15 8.05
N GLY A 41 -5.46 2.03 8.96
CA GLY A 41 -4.77 3.25 8.59
C GLY A 41 -3.84 3.69 9.71
N ASP A 42 -2.57 3.92 9.39
CA ASP A 42 -1.56 4.34 10.35
C ASP A 42 -0.47 5.18 9.70
N THR A 43 0.29 5.92 10.51
CA THR A 43 1.54 6.57 10.10
C THR A 43 2.69 5.94 10.87
N ILE A 44 3.51 5.19 10.14
CA ILE A 44 4.60 4.38 10.68
C ILE A 44 5.92 5.11 10.43
N ASN A 45 6.74 5.25 11.48
CA ASN A 45 8.08 5.78 11.34
C ASN A 45 9.01 4.67 10.83
N VAL A 46 9.57 4.86 9.64
CA VAL A 46 10.45 3.91 8.97
C VAL A 46 11.89 4.38 9.13
N GLY A 47 12.69 3.58 9.85
CA GLY A 47 14.12 3.84 10.04
C GLY A 47 14.99 3.35 8.87
N THR A 48 16.29 3.59 9.00
CA THR A 48 17.30 3.18 8.00
C THR A 48 17.96 1.84 8.31
N ALA A 49 17.96 1.42 9.57
CA ALA A 49 18.75 0.28 10.04
C ALA A 49 18.14 -1.09 9.69
N VAL A 50 16.80 -1.20 9.70
CA VAL A 50 16.07 -2.46 9.51
C VAL A 50 14.82 -2.18 8.69
N GLU A 51 14.40 -3.16 7.89
CA GLU A 51 13.11 -3.13 7.18
C GLU A 51 11.97 -3.17 8.20
N VAL A 52 11.01 -2.25 8.05
CA VAL A 52 9.82 -2.13 8.89
C VAL A 52 8.63 -2.68 8.12
N THR A 53 7.92 -3.63 8.73
CA THR A 53 6.67 -4.15 8.17
C THR A 53 5.58 -3.08 8.26
N LEU A 54 5.05 -2.68 7.10
CA LEU A 54 3.93 -1.76 7.01
C LEU A 54 2.59 -2.50 7.02
N LEU A 55 2.55 -3.65 6.35
CA LEU A 55 1.38 -4.50 6.28
C LEU A 55 1.82 -5.95 6.07
N ASP A 56 1.14 -6.87 6.72
CA ASP A 56 1.32 -8.30 6.56
C ASP A 56 -0.07 -8.95 6.49
N SER A 57 -0.27 -9.87 5.56
CA SER A 57 -1.54 -10.61 5.43
C SER A 57 -1.66 -11.74 6.46
N GLY A 58 -0.56 -12.13 7.11
CA GLY A 58 -0.49 -13.30 8.00
C GLY A 58 -0.46 -13.04 9.52
N ALA A 59 -0.33 -11.78 9.99
CA ALA A 59 0.01 -11.48 11.38
C ALA A 59 -1.10 -10.75 12.15
N ILE A 60 -2.15 -11.49 12.55
CA ILE A 60 -3.31 -11.02 13.32
C ILE A 60 -2.95 -10.37 14.70
N GLY A 61 -1.68 -10.39 15.13
CA GLY A 61 -1.25 -9.99 16.47
C GLY A 61 -1.02 -8.50 16.72
N ASP A 62 -0.60 -7.72 15.71
CA ASP A 62 -0.20 -6.30 15.89
C ASP A 62 -1.09 -5.31 15.12
N GLY A 63 -2.29 -5.73 14.73
CA GLY A 63 -3.15 -4.97 13.81
C GLY A 63 -2.84 -5.23 12.32
N ALA A 64 -1.95 -6.17 12.02
CA ALA A 64 -1.55 -6.59 10.67
C ALA A 64 -2.23 -7.91 10.24
N GLY A 65 -3.56 -7.96 10.38
CA GLY A 65 -4.38 -9.12 10.03
C GLY A 65 -5.29 -8.87 8.83
N LEU A 66 -4.93 -7.95 7.93
CA LEU A 66 -5.77 -7.65 6.78
C LEU A 66 -5.24 -8.35 5.53
N ASP A 67 -5.96 -9.37 5.11
CA ASP A 67 -6.07 -9.65 3.68
C ASP A 67 -6.70 -8.40 3.04
N PHE A 68 -5.94 -7.69 2.21
CA PHE A 68 -6.32 -6.38 1.68
C PHE A 68 -6.63 -6.48 0.18
N ASP A 69 -7.68 -5.79 -0.25
CA ASP A 69 -8.02 -5.67 -1.68
C ASP A 69 -7.36 -4.43 -2.28
N GLY A 70 -7.11 -3.41 -1.47
CA GLY A 70 -6.34 -2.25 -1.89
C GLY A 70 -5.58 -1.56 -0.77
N VAL A 71 -4.50 -0.88 -1.17
CA VAL A 71 -3.59 -0.18 -0.26
C VAL A 71 -3.06 1.11 -0.88
N PHE A 72 -3.08 2.17 -0.08
CA PHE A 72 -2.46 3.46 -0.34
C PHE A 72 -1.23 3.59 0.55
N ILE A 73 -0.09 3.93 -0.04
CA ILE A 73 1.17 4.14 0.67
C ILE A 73 1.71 5.51 0.28
N ILE A 74 1.96 6.36 1.27
CA ILE A 74 2.37 7.75 1.07
C ILE A 74 3.66 7.99 1.86
N ASN A 75 4.71 8.39 1.16
CA ASN A 75 5.90 8.92 1.81
C ASN A 75 5.64 10.38 2.19
N LYS A 76 5.56 10.67 3.50
CA LYS A 76 5.33 12.03 4.01
C LYS A 76 6.61 12.84 4.19
N ASP A 77 7.78 12.23 4.01
CA ASP A 77 9.05 12.96 3.95
C ASP A 77 9.08 13.85 2.69
N ASP A 78 9.75 14.99 2.80
CA ASP A 78 9.98 15.97 1.73
C ASP A 78 11.37 15.82 1.09
N THR A 79 12.26 15.02 1.68
CA THR A 79 13.65 14.88 1.23
C THR A 79 14.06 13.45 0.86
N ASN A 80 13.78 12.45 1.69
CA ASN A 80 14.33 11.11 1.48
C ASN A 80 13.35 10.19 0.75
N PHE A 81 13.90 9.28 -0.06
CA PHE A 81 13.11 8.21 -0.64
C PHE A 81 13.08 7.01 0.29
N ILE A 82 12.06 6.19 0.11
CA ILE A 82 11.86 4.95 0.84
C ILE A 82 11.91 3.81 -0.17
N ARG A 83 12.62 2.75 0.17
CA ARG A 83 12.53 1.49 -0.56
C ARG A 83 11.32 0.74 -0.02
N LEU A 84 10.34 0.54 -0.90
CA LEU A 84 9.16 -0.27 -0.63
C LEU A 84 9.39 -1.65 -1.23
N ARG A 85 9.35 -2.69 -0.40
CA ARG A 85 9.45 -4.07 -0.85
C ARG A 85 8.10 -4.75 -0.70
N LEU A 86 7.64 -5.34 -1.80
CA LEU A 86 6.51 -6.27 -1.78
C LEU A 86 7.09 -7.69 -1.78
N ALA A 87 6.57 -8.53 -0.91
CA ALA A 87 6.96 -9.92 -0.80
C ALA A 87 5.74 -10.84 -0.89
N ASP A 88 5.94 -12.02 -1.46
CA ASP A 88 5.00 -13.14 -1.36
C ASP A 88 5.44 -14.16 -0.30
N THR A 89 4.55 -15.09 0.02
CA THR A 89 4.77 -16.20 0.96
C THR A 89 5.94 -17.12 0.60
N ALA A 90 6.44 -17.10 -0.65
CA ALA A 90 7.59 -17.87 -1.11
C ALA A 90 8.90 -17.04 -1.13
N ALA A 91 8.91 -15.85 -0.52
CA ALA A 91 10.03 -14.92 -0.44
C ALA A 91 10.47 -14.35 -1.80
N HIS A 92 9.59 -14.37 -2.81
CA HIS A 92 9.80 -13.60 -4.02
C HIS A 92 9.56 -12.12 -3.68
N THR A 93 10.48 -11.24 -4.09
CA THR A 93 10.45 -9.83 -3.71
C THR A 93 10.54 -8.92 -4.91
N VAL A 94 9.81 -7.82 -4.85
CA VAL A 94 9.94 -6.69 -5.79
C VAL A 94 10.14 -5.41 -5.00
N ASP A 95 11.18 -4.67 -5.36
CA ASP A 95 11.54 -3.41 -4.73
C ASP A 95 11.10 -2.23 -5.61
N PHE A 96 10.36 -1.30 -5.02
CA PHE A 96 10.00 -0.01 -5.58
C PHE A 96 10.69 1.11 -4.82
N ARG A 97 11.11 2.14 -5.55
CA ARG A 97 11.58 3.39 -4.96
C ARG A 97 10.42 4.37 -4.87
N LEU A 98 9.98 4.67 -3.66
CA LEU A 98 8.98 5.70 -3.39
C LEU A 98 9.68 7.01 -3.00
N ASN A 99 9.72 7.96 -3.94
CA ASN A 99 10.33 9.26 -3.72
C ASN A 99 9.57 10.07 -2.63
N ALA A 100 10.27 11.04 -2.05
CA ALA A 100 9.73 11.98 -1.08
C ALA A 100 8.47 12.69 -1.61
N GLY A 101 7.44 12.80 -0.77
CA GLY A 101 6.18 13.47 -1.08
C GLY A 101 5.40 12.83 -2.23
N ARG A 102 5.63 11.54 -2.51
CA ARG A 102 4.91 10.76 -3.52
C ARG A 102 4.15 9.62 -2.85
N PHE A 103 3.17 9.12 -3.56
CA PHE A 103 2.35 8.00 -3.12
C PHE A 103 2.31 6.90 -4.18
N MET A 104 2.03 5.69 -3.71
CA MET A 104 1.75 4.52 -4.53
C MET A 104 0.40 3.95 -4.11
N LEU A 105 -0.39 3.53 -5.09
CA LEU A 105 -1.70 2.95 -4.88
C LEU A 105 -1.77 1.61 -5.61
N PHE A 106 -2.19 0.58 -4.89
CA PHE A 106 -2.56 -0.71 -5.45
C PHE A 106 -4.05 -0.96 -5.17
N TRP A 107 -4.80 -1.27 -6.23
CA TRP A 107 -6.23 -1.61 -6.17
C TRP A 107 -6.49 -3.11 -6.26
N THR A 108 -5.43 -3.90 -6.39
CA THR A 108 -5.46 -5.36 -6.37
C THR A 108 -4.14 -5.87 -5.82
N ARG A 109 -4.20 -7.03 -5.16
CA ARG A 109 -3.03 -7.77 -4.70
C ARG A 109 -2.49 -8.74 -5.76
N ASP A 110 -3.29 -9.03 -6.79
CA ASP A 110 -2.95 -9.99 -7.84
C ASP A 110 -1.97 -9.34 -8.82
N ILE A 111 -0.80 -9.94 -8.97
CA ILE A 111 0.20 -9.54 -9.94
C ILE A 111 0.43 -10.72 -10.88
N ASN A 112 0.11 -10.54 -12.16
CA ASN A 112 0.44 -11.52 -13.18
C ASN A 112 1.76 -11.11 -13.85
N VAL A 113 2.73 -12.02 -13.85
CA VAL A 113 4.05 -11.77 -14.46
C VAL A 113 4.31 -12.72 -15.62
N SER A 114 5.09 -12.26 -16.59
CA SER A 114 5.53 -13.06 -17.73
C SER A 114 6.33 -14.27 -17.26
N THR A 115 5.85 -15.47 -17.63
CA THR A 115 6.51 -16.75 -17.35
C THR A 115 7.85 -16.93 -18.05
N THR A 116 8.21 -16.02 -18.96
CA THR A 116 9.48 -16.08 -19.72
C THR A 116 10.65 -15.47 -18.93
N GLU A 117 10.38 -14.71 -17.86
CA GLU A 117 11.42 -14.08 -17.03
C GLU A 117 11.56 -14.80 -15.69
N ALA A 118 12.67 -15.51 -15.50
CA ALA A 118 12.90 -16.44 -14.39
C ALA A 118 12.87 -15.81 -12.99
N ALA A 119 13.01 -14.49 -12.86
CA ALA A 119 13.07 -13.81 -11.57
C ALA A 119 11.69 -13.38 -11.02
N PHE A 120 10.66 -13.30 -11.87
CA PHE A 120 9.33 -12.82 -11.47
C PHE A 120 8.19 -13.80 -11.78
N ALA A 121 8.48 -14.93 -12.45
CA ALA A 121 7.47 -15.89 -12.91
C ALA A 121 6.62 -16.55 -11.79
N ALA A 122 6.99 -16.39 -10.52
CA ALA A 122 6.31 -16.98 -9.37
C ALA A 122 5.61 -15.97 -8.45
N PHE A 123 5.81 -14.66 -8.65
CA PHE A 123 5.13 -13.64 -7.86
C PHE A 123 3.67 -13.60 -8.28
N THR A 124 2.78 -14.07 -7.42
CA THR A 124 1.35 -14.21 -7.71
C THR A 124 0.53 -13.19 -6.95
N ASN A 125 0.78 -13.09 -5.64
CA ASN A 125 0.04 -12.21 -4.74
C ASN A 125 1.01 -11.44 -3.83
N ILE A 126 0.66 -10.20 -3.51
CA ILE A 126 1.33 -9.45 -2.45
C ILE A 126 0.82 -9.98 -1.11
N ASP A 127 1.72 -10.47 -0.25
CA ASP A 127 1.39 -10.91 1.12
C ASP A 127 1.91 -9.92 2.15
N THR A 128 3.15 -9.45 1.98
CA THR A 128 3.80 -8.56 2.93
C THR A 128 4.35 -7.32 2.24
N ILE A 129 4.18 -6.18 2.88
CA ILE A 129 4.70 -4.89 2.46
C ILE A 129 5.65 -4.40 3.54
N VAL A 130 6.92 -4.25 3.20
CA VAL A 130 7.93 -3.71 4.11
C VAL A 130 8.59 -2.48 3.52
N ALA A 131 9.05 -1.58 4.37
CA ALA A 131 9.70 -0.34 3.97
C ALA A 131 11.02 -0.13 4.71
N GLN A 132 11.97 0.50 4.02
CA GLN A 132 13.23 0.93 4.60
C GLN A 132 13.58 2.32 4.07
N ALA A 133 13.91 3.24 4.97
CA ALA A 133 14.36 4.56 4.58
C ALA A 133 15.84 4.52 4.18
N ASP A 134 16.25 5.39 3.27
CA ASP A 134 17.62 5.40 2.73
C ASP A 134 18.63 6.04 3.71
N THR A 135 18.43 7.32 4.00
CA THR A 135 19.42 8.18 4.68
C THR A 135 18.99 8.62 6.07
N LEU A 136 17.69 8.92 6.27
CA LEU A 136 17.11 9.33 7.55
C LEU A 136 15.74 8.67 7.75
N ALA A 137 15.28 8.61 9.00
CA ALA A 137 13.96 8.07 9.30
C ALA A 137 12.86 8.92 8.64
N CYS A 138 11.89 8.25 8.03
CA CYS A 138 10.79 8.86 7.28
C CYS A 138 9.45 8.42 7.86
N ASP A 139 8.46 9.31 7.88
CA ASP A 139 7.10 8.93 8.22
C ASP A 139 6.36 8.42 6.97
N VAL A 140 5.82 7.21 7.05
CA VAL A 140 5.03 6.58 5.98
C VAL A 140 3.60 6.44 6.43
N GLN A 141 2.68 7.01 5.67
CA GLN A 141 1.27 6.75 5.89
C GLN A 141 0.83 5.56 5.04
N ILE A 142 0.12 4.63 5.66
CA ILE A 142 -0.55 3.52 5.00
C ILE A 142 -2.04 3.57 5.27
N VAL A 143 -2.84 3.26 4.24
CA VAL A 143 -4.28 3.03 4.36
C VAL A 143 -4.62 1.80 3.54
N ALA A 144 -5.10 0.74 4.18
CA ALA A 144 -5.50 -0.51 3.56
C ALA A 144 -6.98 -0.79 3.83
N PHE A 145 -7.63 -1.50 2.90
CA PHE A 145 -9.05 -1.81 2.98
C PHE A 145 -9.37 -3.17 2.34
N ARG A 146 -10.43 -3.79 2.84
CA ARG A 146 -10.95 -5.08 2.38
C ARG A 146 -12.43 -4.97 2.03
N ILE A 147 -12.80 -5.49 0.87
CA ILE A 147 -14.13 -5.40 0.26
C ILE A 147 -14.86 -6.73 0.35
#